data_AF-A0A352NK05-F1
#
_entry.id   AF-A0A352NK05-F1
#
_cell.length_a   1.000
_cell.length_b   1.000
_cell.length_c   1.000
_cell.angle_alpha   90.00
_cell.angle_beta   90.00
_cell.angle_gamma   90.00
#
_symmetry.space_group_name_H-M   'P 1'
#
loop_
_entity.id
_entity.type
_entity.pdbx_description
1 polymer ?
#
loop_
_entity_poly.entity_id
_entity_poly.type
_entity_poly.pdbx_seq_one_letter_code
_entity_poly.pdbx_strand_id
1 'polypeptide(L)'
;MQTIKNILKKILPPPVKAFNREIGRILDAIVGNRRSLEKRLAQMEQESRAQFAALMAEKQRLLELLNASNEEKRRLVVAMESSKAETKQLLETIINGLKEQKQRNETIVSELKEQKQQNEITVSELRTEKQLLDKTQKTIDEILWGQIFRDTISSSEWLGNKSFSLGRWAAGYQYMYILYRVLNEMRPKHILELGLGQTTRMIGQYATFYEECSHHVVEHDEKWIDFFKRDFFLGGRTEVVNLALKNKTYCEDDMVLGYDNFKETFLNKKFDLISIDGPFGFNAKVYSRIDILELLPDCLQPSFVILIDDYDRKGEQNTVAQIKQKLNDYAIPFFFGEYAGKKNSCVIVSEDRAFLCSM
;
A
#
# COMPACT_ATOMS: atom_id res chain seq x y z
N MET A 1 90.14 -129.67 -54.15
CA MET A 1 90.93 -128.45 -53.89
C MET A 1 90.01 -127.25 -53.99
N GLN A 2 89.68 -126.44 -52.98
CA GLN A 2 90.12 -126.32 -51.60
C GLN A 2 89.26 -125.15 -51.08
N THR A 3 88.32 -125.31 -50.17
CA THR A 3 88.49 -125.50 -48.71
C THR A 3 89.64 -124.71 -48.05
N ILE A 4 90.57 -124.10 -48.80
CA ILE A 4 91.59 -123.14 -48.32
C ILE A 4 91.27 -121.70 -48.77
N LYS A 5 90.49 -121.46 -49.83
CA LYS A 5 90.15 -120.07 -50.23
C LYS A 5 89.14 -119.36 -49.31
N ASN A 6 88.32 -120.10 -48.58
CA ASN A 6 87.36 -119.51 -47.63
C ASN A 6 88.01 -119.04 -46.32
N ILE A 7 89.21 -119.54 -45.97
CA ILE A 7 89.99 -119.05 -44.82
C ILE A 7 90.72 -117.74 -45.18
N LEU A 8 91.12 -117.57 -46.45
CA LEU A 8 91.71 -116.32 -46.96
C LEU A 8 90.73 -115.11 -46.92
N LYS A 9 89.41 -115.33 -46.84
CA LYS A 9 88.39 -114.26 -46.76
C LYS A 9 88.30 -113.52 -45.43
N LYS A 10 89.01 -113.95 -44.36
CA LYS A 10 88.93 -113.31 -43.02
C LYS A 10 90.21 -112.60 -42.55
N ILE A 11 91.35 -112.78 -43.23
CA ILE A 11 92.65 -112.20 -42.82
C ILE A 11 93.20 -111.21 -43.87
N LEU A 12 92.61 -111.16 -45.07
CA LEU A 12 92.93 -110.17 -46.09
C LEU A 12 92.09 -108.89 -45.87
N PRO A 13 92.68 -107.68 -45.97
CA PRO A 13 91.93 -106.43 -45.85
C PRO A 13 90.76 -106.42 -46.85
N PRO A 14 89.61 -105.82 -46.49
CA PRO A 14 88.47 -105.75 -47.40
C PRO A 14 88.96 -105.12 -48.71
N PRO A 15 88.45 -105.58 -49.88
CA PRO A 15 88.87 -105.07 -51.16
C PRO A 15 88.84 -103.54 -51.12
N VAL A 16 89.86 -102.86 -51.65
CA VAL A 16 89.95 -101.39 -51.73
C VAL A 16 88.63 -100.76 -52.24
N LYS A 17 87.87 -101.49 -53.07
CA LYS A 17 86.53 -101.12 -53.53
C LYS A 17 85.44 -101.01 -52.46
N ALA A 18 85.52 -101.74 -51.35
CA ALA A 18 84.55 -101.69 -50.24
C ALA A 18 84.87 -100.54 -49.27
N PHE A 19 86.14 -100.36 -48.90
CA PHE A 19 86.59 -99.23 -48.07
C PHE A 19 86.34 -97.88 -48.77
N ASN A 20 86.67 -97.78 -50.06
CA ASN A 20 86.39 -96.57 -50.84
C ASN A 20 84.89 -96.28 -50.98
N ARG A 21 84.02 -97.29 -50.83
CA ARG A 21 82.56 -97.11 -50.88
C ARG A 21 82.01 -96.55 -49.57
N GLU A 22 82.54 -96.97 -48.42
CA GLU A 22 82.16 -96.45 -47.11
C GLU A 22 82.70 -95.03 -46.88
N ILE A 23 83.94 -94.75 -47.29
CA ILE A 23 84.50 -93.38 -47.30
C ILE A 23 83.70 -92.47 -48.24
N GLY A 24 83.28 -92.98 -49.41
CA GLY A 24 82.38 -92.27 -50.32
C GLY A 24 81.03 -91.90 -49.66
N ARG A 25 80.41 -92.82 -48.91
CA ARG A 25 79.16 -92.53 -48.18
C ARG A 25 79.31 -91.48 -47.09
N ILE A 26 80.42 -91.51 -46.34
CA ILE A 26 80.68 -90.52 -45.28
C ILE A 26 80.94 -89.15 -45.91
N LEU A 27 81.73 -89.10 -47.00
CA LEU A 27 81.95 -87.87 -47.76
C LEU A 27 80.64 -87.33 -48.34
N ASP A 28 79.77 -88.18 -48.90
CA ASP A 28 78.46 -87.78 -49.41
C ASP A 28 77.53 -87.27 -48.28
N ALA A 29 77.58 -87.88 -47.09
CA ALA A 29 76.83 -87.42 -45.93
C ALA A 29 77.33 -86.07 -45.40
N ILE A 30 78.65 -85.85 -45.34
CA ILE A 30 79.25 -84.57 -44.95
C ILE A 30 78.93 -83.49 -45.99
N VAL A 31 79.00 -83.80 -47.28
CA VAL A 31 78.62 -82.90 -48.38
C VAL A 31 77.12 -82.59 -48.34
N GLY A 32 76.27 -83.57 -48.03
CA GLY A 32 74.83 -83.40 -47.85
C GLY A 32 74.48 -82.52 -46.64
N ASN A 33 75.17 -82.72 -45.52
CA ASN A 33 74.97 -81.91 -44.31
C ASN A 33 75.49 -80.48 -44.48
N ARG A 34 76.61 -80.32 -45.19
CA ARG A 34 77.14 -79.01 -45.59
C ARG A 34 76.16 -78.27 -46.50
N ARG A 35 75.61 -78.92 -47.52
CA ARG A 35 74.55 -78.35 -48.37
C ARG A 35 73.28 -78.00 -47.60
N SER A 36 72.92 -78.80 -46.59
CA SER A 36 71.77 -78.56 -45.70
C SER A 36 71.99 -77.34 -44.79
N LEU A 37 73.19 -77.22 -44.19
CA LEU A 37 73.61 -76.07 -43.40
C LEU A 37 73.70 -74.80 -44.24
N GLU A 38 74.29 -74.86 -45.44
CA GLU A 38 74.35 -73.75 -46.39
C GLU A 38 72.93 -73.31 -46.81
N LYS A 39 71.99 -74.24 -47.02
CA LYS A 39 70.58 -73.91 -47.25
C LYS A 39 69.91 -73.23 -46.04
N ARG A 40 70.14 -73.72 -44.82
CA ARG A 40 69.60 -73.10 -43.60
C ARG A 40 70.19 -71.71 -43.33
N LEU A 41 71.48 -71.52 -43.59
CA LEU A 41 72.15 -70.22 -43.51
C LEU A 41 71.58 -69.25 -44.53
N ALA A 42 71.43 -69.67 -45.79
CA ALA A 42 70.80 -68.85 -46.84
C ALA A 42 69.34 -68.51 -46.50
N GLN A 43 68.58 -69.45 -45.94
CA GLN A 43 67.20 -69.22 -45.51
C GLN A 43 67.14 -68.24 -44.32
N MET A 44 68.01 -68.39 -43.32
CA MET A 44 68.07 -67.50 -42.16
C MET A 44 68.53 -66.08 -42.54
N GLU A 45 69.47 -65.95 -43.48
CA GLU A 45 69.85 -64.66 -44.07
C GLU A 45 68.68 -64.03 -44.84
N GLN A 46 67.92 -64.83 -45.59
CA GLN A 46 66.74 -64.36 -46.31
C GLN A 46 65.62 -63.91 -45.34
N GLU A 47 65.37 -64.67 -44.28
CA GLU A 47 64.40 -64.34 -43.23
C GLU A 47 64.83 -63.09 -42.45
N SER A 48 66.11 -62.98 -42.09
CA SER A 48 66.66 -61.79 -41.42
C SER A 48 66.59 -60.55 -42.32
N ARG A 49 66.91 -60.67 -43.61
CA ARG A 49 66.73 -59.59 -44.60
C ARG A 49 65.27 -59.20 -44.77
N ALA A 50 64.35 -60.17 -44.80
CA ALA A 50 62.92 -59.91 -44.89
C ALA A 50 62.38 -59.21 -43.63
N GLN A 51 62.81 -59.64 -42.44
CA GLN A 51 62.47 -58.99 -41.16
C GLN A 51 63.03 -57.57 -41.08
N PHE A 52 64.27 -57.36 -41.51
CA PHE A 52 64.88 -56.03 -41.56
C PHE A 52 64.15 -55.11 -42.55
N ALA A 53 63.78 -55.61 -43.73
CA ALA A 53 62.98 -54.87 -44.71
C ALA A 53 61.59 -54.51 -44.16
N ALA A 54 60.92 -55.44 -43.48
CA ALA A 54 59.63 -55.20 -42.84
C ALA A 54 59.73 -54.16 -41.70
N LEU A 55 60.79 -54.25 -40.88
CA LEU A 55 61.06 -53.28 -39.82
C LEU A 55 61.35 -51.89 -40.38
N MET A 56 62.10 -51.80 -41.49
CA MET A 56 62.38 -50.53 -42.16
C MET A 56 61.13 -49.91 -42.78
N ALA A 57 60.24 -50.74 -43.35
CA ALA A 57 58.94 -50.28 -43.84
C ALA A 57 58.03 -49.78 -42.72
N GLU A 58 57.98 -50.48 -41.57
CA GLU A 58 57.20 -50.05 -40.41
C GLU A 58 57.78 -48.78 -39.78
N LYS A 59 59.11 -48.65 -39.68
CA LYS A 59 59.78 -47.42 -39.25
C LYS A 59 59.42 -46.24 -40.15
N GLN A 60 59.42 -46.44 -41.47
CA GLN A 60 59.04 -45.42 -42.44
C GLN A 60 57.58 -45.00 -42.27
N ARG A 61 56.67 -45.97 -42.10
CA ARG A 61 55.25 -45.72 -41.81
C ARG A 61 55.06 -44.93 -40.51
N LEU A 62 55.76 -45.28 -39.44
CA LEU A 62 55.70 -44.56 -38.16
C LEU A 62 56.23 -43.13 -38.27
N LEU A 63 57.29 -42.91 -39.07
CA LEU A 63 57.81 -41.56 -39.36
C LEU A 63 56.78 -40.72 -40.12
N GLU A 64 56.09 -41.29 -41.12
CA GLU A 64 55.03 -40.62 -41.86
C GLU A 64 53.85 -40.25 -40.95
N LEU A 65 53.41 -41.18 -40.10
CA LEU A 65 52.35 -40.94 -39.10
C LEU A 65 52.76 -39.84 -38.10
N LEU A 66 53.99 -39.87 -37.61
CA LEU A 66 54.51 -38.85 -36.70
C LEU A 66 54.56 -37.47 -37.35
N ASN A 67 54.97 -37.40 -38.63
CA ASN A 67 54.99 -36.15 -39.38
C ASN A 67 53.58 -35.61 -39.61
N ALA A 68 52.64 -36.47 -40.03
CA ALA A 68 51.24 -36.09 -40.20
C ALA A 68 50.61 -35.59 -38.88
N SER A 69 50.86 -36.30 -37.76
CA SER A 69 50.39 -35.89 -36.43
C SER A 69 51.00 -34.56 -35.97
N ASN A 70 52.29 -34.34 -36.24
CA ASN A 70 52.95 -33.07 -35.93
C ASN A 70 52.41 -31.91 -36.78
N GLU A 71 52.08 -32.15 -38.04
CA GLU A 71 51.47 -31.14 -38.91
C GLU A 71 50.05 -30.80 -38.45
N GLU A 72 49.24 -31.80 -38.09
CA GLU A 72 47.90 -31.62 -37.52
C GLU A 72 47.96 -30.83 -36.20
N LYS A 73 48.89 -31.19 -35.30
CA LYS A 73 49.12 -30.45 -34.05
C LYS A 73 49.47 -28.98 -34.31
N ARG A 74 50.30 -28.69 -35.31
CA ARG A 74 50.63 -27.30 -35.70
C ARG A 74 49.38 -26.55 -36.18
N ARG A 75 48.55 -27.18 -37.02
CA ARG A 75 47.29 -26.58 -37.48
C ARG A 75 46.34 -26.28 -36.32
N LEU A 76 46.21 -27.21 -35.37
CA LEU A 76 45.39 -27.03 -34.17
C LEU A 76 45.89 -25.89 -33.28
N VAL A 77 47.21 -25.75 -33.10
CA VAL A 77 47.80 -24.64 -32.33
C VAL A 77 47.48 -23.29 -32.99
N VAL A 78 47.65 -23.17 -34.31
CA VAL A 78 47.34 -21.92 -35.05
C VAL A 78 45.84 -21.59 -34.96
N ALA A 79 44.96 -22.58 -35.12
CA ALA A 79 43.52 -22.39 -35.00
C ALA A 79 43.12 -21.94 -33.57
N MET A 80 43.74 -22.54 -32.55
CA MET A 80 43.53 -22.18 -31.15
C MET A 80 44.02 -20.75 -30.85
N GLU A 81 45.16 -20.33 -31.40
CA GLU A 81 45.66 -18.96 -31.27
C GLU A 81 44.74 -17.93 -31.95
N SER A 82 44.22 -18.23 -33.15
CA SER A 82 43.24 -17.39 -33.83
C SER A 82 41.96 -17.25 -33.01
N SER A 83 41.40 -18.38 -32.55
CA SER A 83 40.19 -18.38 -31.71
C SER A 83 40.40 -17.63 -30.39
N LYS A 84 41.59 -17.75 -29.79
CA LYS A 84 41.95 -16.98 -28.58
C LYS A 84 42.03 -15.47 -28.85
N ALA A 85 42.54 -15.07 -30.02
CA ALA A 85 42.59 -13.66 -30.40
C ALA A 85 41.17 -13.09 -30.64
N GLU A 86 40.33 -13.83 -31.36
CA GLU A 86 38.92 -13.47 -31.60
C GLU A 86 38.13 -13.35 -30.30
N THR A 87 38.26 -14.33 -29.40
CA THR A 87 37.58 -14.29 -28.08
C THR A 87 38.07 -13.13 -27.23
N LYS A 88 39.36 -12.80 -27.25
CA LYS A 88 39.91 -11.62 -26.56
C LYS A 88 39.30 -10.32 -27.11
N GLN A 89 39.23 -10.16 -28.42
CA GLN A 89 38.66 -8.97 -29.05
C GLN A 89 37.16 -8.81 -28.75
N LEU A 90 36.41 -9.91 -28.75
CA LEU A 90 35.01 -9.93 -28.35
C LEU A 90 34.85 -9.50 -26.88
N LEU A 91 35.70 -10.03 -26.00
CA LEU A 91 35.65 -9.73 -24.56
C LEU A 91 35.96 -8.25 -24.28
N GLU A 92 36.93 -7.66 -24.98
CA GLU A 92 37.24 -6.23 -24.90
C GLU A 92 36.05 -5.36 -25.34
N THR A 93 35.37 -5.76 -26.42
CA THR A 93 34.18 -5.05 -26.93
C THR A 93 33.04 -5.10 -25.93
N ILE A 94 32.78 -6.27 -25.33
CA ILE A 94 31.77 -6.45 -24.28
C ILE A 94 32.10 -5.60 -23.05
N ILE A 95 33.36 -5.60 -22.60
CA ILE A 95 33.80 -4.80 -21.44
C ILE A 95 33.58 -3.30 -21.68
N ASN A 96 33.93 -2.80 -22.86
CA ASN A 96 33.73 -1.39 -23.19
C ASN A 96 32.24 -1.04 -23.25
N GLY A 97 31.41 -1.88 -23.87
CA GLY A 97 29.96 -1.71 -23.88
C GLY A 97 29.35 -1.71 -22.47
N LEU A 98 29.82 -2.59 -21.58
CA LEU A 98 29.37 -2.62 -20.19
C LEU A 98 29.80 -1.36 -19.40
N LYS A 99 30.99 -0.81 -19.67
CA LYS A 99 31.44 0.45 -19.05
C LYS A 99 30.58 1.63 -19.47
N GLU A 100 30.27 1.75 -20.77
CA GLU A 100 29.39 2.80 -21.28
C GLU A 100 27.98 2.69 -20.70
N GLN A 101 27.42 1.48 -20.66
CA GLN A 101 26.11 1.23 -20.04
C GLN A 101 26.10 1.60 -18.56
N LYS A 102 27.15 1.24 -17.81
CA LYS A 102 27.29 1.62 -16.41
C LYS A 102 27.28 3.14 -16.23
N GLN A 103 28.03 3.87 -17.04
CA GLN A 103 28.10 5.33 -16.97
C GLN A 103 26.74 5.98 -17.30
N ARG A 104 26.03 5.48 -18.32
CA ARG A 104 24.66 5.94 -18.65
C ARG A 104 23.69 5.69 -17.49
N ASN A 105 23.76 4.52 -16.86
CA ASN A 105 22.91 4.20 -15.72
C ASN A 105 23.20 5.10 -14.51
N GLU A 106 24.46 5.44 -14.25
CA GLU A 106 24.83 6.38 -13.19
C GLU A 106 24.25 7.79 -13.44
N THR A 107 24.29 8.28 -14.69
CA THR A 107 23.65 9.54 -15.08
C THR A 107 22.14 9.50 -14.86
N ILE A 108 21.46 8.47 -15.38
CA ILE A 108 20.00 8.31 -15.21
C ILE A 108 19.62 8.26 -13.73
N VAL A 109 20.38 7.57 -12.89
CA VAL A 109 20.12 7.51 -11.45
C VAL A 109 20.26 8.88 -10.79
N SER A 110 21.21 9.72 -11.24
CA SER A 110 21.34 11.09 -10.74
C SER A 110 20.14 11.95 -11.12
N GLU A 111 19.74 11.92 -12.41
CA GLU A 111 18.58 12.66 -12.92
C GLU A 111 17.29 12.25 -12.21
N LEU A 112 17.08 10.93 -12.00
CA LEU A 112 15.92 10.42 -11.27
C LEU A 112 15.88 10.88 -9.81
N LYS A 113 17.05 11.03 -9.16
CA LYS A 113 17.12 11.56 -7.79
C LYS A 113 16.73 13.04 -7.74
N GLU A 114 17.23 13.84 -8.67
CA GLU A 114 16.87 15.26 -8.78
C GLU A 114 15.38 15.43 -9.08
N GLN A 115 14.84 14.67 -10.04
CA GLN A 115 13.43 14.69 -10.37
C GLN A 115 12.56 14.26 -9.18
N LYS A 116 12.98 13.25 -8.41
CA LYS A 116 12.27 12.83 -7.20
C LYS A 116 12.22 13.96 -6.16
N GLN A 117 13.34 14.63 -5.92
CA GLN A 117 13.40 15.76 -4.98
C GLN A 117 12.49 16.90 -5.42
N GLN A 118 12.49 17.23 -6.72
CA GLN A 118 11.59 18.25 -7.27
C GLN A 118 10.12 17.87 -7.10
N ASN A 119 9.75 16.61 -7.34
CA ASN A 119 8.40 16.12 -7.16
C ASN A 119 7.94 16.21 -5.69
N GLU A 120 8.82 15.90 -4.73
CA GLU A 120 8.50 16.02 -3.29
C GLU A 120 8.18 17.47 -2.91
N ILE A 121 8.94 18.44 -3.45
CA ILE A 121 8.68 19.87 -3.26
C ILE A 121 7.32 20.24 -3.85
N THR A 122 7.07 19.90 -5.12
CA THR A 122 5.79 20.21 -5.80
C THR A 122 4.59 19.60 -5.07
N VAL A 123 4.71 18.37 -4.56
CA VAL A 123 3.63 17.75 -3.76
C VAL A 123 3.36 18.52 -2.47
N SER A 124 4.41 19.04 -1.82
CA SER A 124 4.27 19.86 -0.61
C SER A 124 3.59 21.21 -0.88
N GLU A 125 3.91 21.83 -2.02
CA GLU A 125 3.30 23.08 -2.47
C GLU A 125 1.82 22.87 -2.81
N LEU A 126 1.49 21.84 -3.58
CA LEU A 126 0.11 21.48 -3.93
C LEU A 126 -0.75 21.18 -2.69
N ARG A 127 -0.17 20.56 -1.65
CA ARG A 127 -0.88 20.36 -0.37
C ARG A 127 -1.21 21.67 0.31
N THR A 128 -0.28 22.63 0.29
CA THR A 128 -0.47 23.95 0.88
C THR A 128 -1.51 24.76 0.10
N GLU A 129 -1.45 24.73 -1.22
CA GLU A 129 -2.43 25.38 -2.10
C GLU A 129 -3.83 24.80 -1.90
N LYS A 130 -3.96 23.48 -1.83
CA LYS A 130 -5.24 22.82 -1.52
C LYS A 130 -5.82 23.29 -0.18
N GLN A 131 -5.01 23.37 0.87
CA GLN A 131 -5.46 23.85 2.18
C GLN A 131 -5.95 25.31 2.12
N LEU A 132 -5.30 26.16 1.32
CA LEU A 132 -5.71 27.54 1.12
C LEU A 132 -7.03 27.61 0.34
N LEU A 133 -7.20 26.79 -0.70
CA LEU A 133 -8.44 26.69 -1.47
C LEU A 133 -9.60 26.23 -0.58
N ASP A 134 -9.41 25.18 0.22
CA ASP A 134 -10.44 24.69 1.15
C ASP A 134 -10.86 25.77 2.16
N LYS A 135 -9.90 26.53 2.71
CA LYS A 135 -10.17 27.65 3.61
C LYS A 135 -10.91 28.80 2.91
N THR A 136 -10.56 29.07 1.66
CA THR A 136 -11.19 30.12 0.84
C THR A 136 -12.63 29.73 0.52
N GLN A 137 -12.87 28.49 0.11
CA GLN A 137 -14.21 27.96 -0.15
C GLN A 137 -15.10 28.09 1.09
N LYS A 138 -14.65 27.63 2.25
CA LYS A 138 -15.38 27.79 3.52
C LYS A 138 -15.70 29.24 3.87
N THR A 139 -14.84 30.18 3.48
CA THR A 139 -15.09 31.61 3.70
C THR A 139 -16.15 32.15 2.73
N ILE A 140 -16.12 31.69 1.48
CA ILE A 140 -17.15 32.00 0.47
C ILE A 140 -18.51 31.45 0.91
N ASP A 141 -18.56 30.21 1.40
CA ASP A 141 -19.79 29.58 1.89
C ASP A 141 -20.41 30.38 3.05
N GLU A 142 -19.59 30.88 3.98
CA GLU A 142 -20.06 31.75 5.08
C GLU A 142 -20.66 33.07 4.56
N ILE A 143 -20.05 33.66 3.52
CA ILE A 143 -20.56 34.89 2.90
C ILE A 143 -21.89 34.62 2.21
N LEU A 144 -22.00 33.52 1.46
CA LEU A 144 -23.22 33.09 0.79
C LEU A 144 -24.34 32.85 1.81
N TRP A 145 -24.07 32.09 2.87
CA TRP A 145 -25.02 31.91 3.96
C TRP A 145 -25.41 33.22 4.63
N GLY A 146 -24.48 34.15 4.79
CA GLY A 146 -24.77 35.50 5.30
C GLY A 146 -25.71 36.30 4.41
N GLN A 147 -25.62 36.15 3.09
CA GLN A 147 -26.56 36.77 2.14
C GLN A 147 -27.93 36.08 2.21
N ILE A 148 -27.96 34.75 2.11
CA ILE A 148 -29.19 33.95 2.21
C ILE A 148 -29.95 34.28 3.50
N PHE A 149 -29.26 34.26 4.64
CA PHE A 149 -29.85 34.57 5.94
C PHE A 149 -30.44 35.98 5.97
N ARG A 150 -29.67 36.99 5.54
CA ARG A 150 -30.10 38.39 5.52
C ARG A 150 -31.37 38.60 4.71
N ASP A 151 -31.41 38.02 3.52
CA ASP A 151 -32.55 38.16 2.61
C ASP A 151 -33.77 37.41 3.16
N THR A 152 -33.55 36.21 3.72
CA THR A 152 -34.60 35.38 4.34
C THR A 152 -35.30 36.09 5.49
N ILE A 153 -34.55 36.76 6.38
CA ILE A 153 -35.14 37.45 7.55
C ILE A 153 -35.66 38.86 7.25
N SER A 154 -35.51 39.34 6.01
CA SER A 154 -35.71 40.75 5.66
C SER A 154 -37.12 41.26 5.97
N SER A 155 -38.15 40.44 5.74
CA SER A 155 -39.57 40.77 5.96
C SER A 155 -40.18 40.15 7.22
N SER A 156 -39.36 39.61 8.12
CA SER A 156 -39.85 38.94 9.32
C SER A 156 -40.68 39.86 10.22
N GLU A 157 -41.90 39.44 10.57
CA GLU A 157 -42.79 40.19 11.46
C GLU A 157 -42.35 40.14 12.93
N TRP A 158 -41.93 38.96 13.40
CA TRP A 158 -41.57 38.72 14.80
C TRP A 158 -40.11 39.07 15.14
N LEU A 159 -39.23 39.20 14.13
CA LEU A 159 -37.80 39.44 14.32
C LEU A 159 -37.48 40.92 14.08
N GLY A 160 -37.70 41.74 15.10
CA GLY A 160 -37.48 43.19 15.04
C GLY A 160 -35.99 43.57 15.07
N ASN A 161 -35.25 43.05 16.03
CA ASN A 161 -33.81 43.28 16.17
C ASN A 161 -33.02 42.22 15.39
N LYS A 162 -32.44 42.64 14.27
CA LYS A 162 -31.66 41.80 13.34
C LYS A 162 -30.14 41.96 13.52
N SER A 163 -29.70 42.62 14.58
CA SER A 163 -28.29 42.83 14.89
C SER A 163 -27.70 41.59 15.53
N PHE A 164 -27.17 40.69 14.70
CA PHE A 164 -26.49 39.48 15.14
C PHE A 164 -24.98 39.56 14.93
N SER A 165 -24.23 39.04 15.91
CA SER A 165 -22.78 38.89 15.86
C SER A 165 -22.41 37.41 15.66
N LEU A 166 -22.59 36.92 14.44
CA LEU A 166 -22.49 35.49 14.11
C LEU A 166 -21.05 35.02 13.81
N GLY A 167 -20.83 33.72 13.97
CA GLY A 167 -19.56 33.03 13.74
C GLY A 167 -18.59 33.06 14.92
N ARG A 168 -17.37 32.52 14.70
CA ARG A 168 -16.36 32.24 15.73
C ARG A 168 -16.91 31.29 16.81
N TRP A 169 -17.14 31.81 18.02
CA TRP A 169 -17.70 31.09 19.16
C TRP A 169 -19.23 31.05 19.13
N ALA A 170 -19.89 31.89 18.33
CA ALA A 170 -21.33 31.84 18.12
C ALA A 170 -21.68 30.95 16.91
N ALA A 171 -22.94 30.55 16.84
CA ALA A 171 -23.54 29.88 15.70
C ALA A 171 -23.23 30.60 14.37
N GLY A 172 -23.00 29.80 13.32
CA GLY A 172 -22.78 30.29 11.96
C GLY A 172 -24.06 30.74 11.26
N TYR A 173 -23.92 31.40 10.11
CA TYR A 173 -25.08 31.86 9.33
C TYR A 173 -25.98 30.71 8.85
N GLN A 174 -25.42 29.55 8.53
CA GLN A 174 -26.18 28.37 8.12
C GLN A 174 -27.08 27.87 9.25
N TYR A 175 -26.58 27.84 10.49
CA TYR A 175 -27.36 27.46 11.66
C TYR A 175 -28.52 28.44 11.89
N MET A 176 -28.21 29.74 11.84
CA MET A 176 -29.20 30.80 12.06
C MET A 176 -30.26 30.87 10.96
N TYR A 177 -29.90 30.55 9.72
CA TYR A 177 -30.86 30.37 8.64
C TYR A 177 -31.86 29.26 8.96
N ILE A 178 -31.38 28.05 9.28
CA ILE A 178 -32.25 26.92 9.59
C ILE A 178 -33.12 27.23 10.80
N LEU A 179 -32.53 27.77 11.87
CA LEU A 179 -33.25 28.17 13.07
C LEU A 179 -34.39 29.14 12.72
N TYR A 180 -34.11 30.15 11.90
CA TYR A 180 -35.14 31.09 11.45
C TYR A 180 -36.27 30.38 10.69
N ARG A 181 -35.93 29.52 9.71
CA ARG A 181 -36.93 28.76 8.93
C ARG A 181 -37.77 27.83 9.83
N VAL A 182 -37.16 27.24 10.85
CA VAL A 182 -37.90 26.44 11.84
C VAL A 182 -38.88 27.31 12.61
N LEU A 183 -38.42 28.42 13.18
CA LEU A 183 -39.25 29.32 13.97
C LEU A 183 -40.41 29.90 13.14
N ASN A 184 -40.13 30.28 11.90
CA ASN A 184 -41.08 30.97 11.04
C ASN A 184 -42.13 30.02 10.41
N GLU A 185 -41.73 28.85 9.94
CA GLU A 185 -42.64 27.90 9.27
C GLU A 185 -43.29 26.90 10.21
N MET A 186 -42.57 26.42 11.22
CA MET A 186 -43.11 25.42 12.16
C MET A 186 -43.88 26.06 13.30
N ARG A 187 -43.50 27.29 13.69
CA ARG A 187 -44.02 27.98 14.87
C ARG A 187 -44.01 27.08 16.12
N PRO A 188 -42.84 26.59 16.56
CA PRO A 188 -42.72 25.77 17.77
C PRO A 188 -43.33 26.46 19.00
N LYS A 189 -43.99 25.69 19.88
CA LYS A 189 -44.55 26.19 21.14
C LYS A 189 -43.64 25.90 22.32
N HIS A 190 -42.90 24.80 22.28
CA HIS A 190 -42.01 24.38 23.35
C HIS A 190 -40.59 24.22 22.83
N ILE A 191 -39.72 25.13 23.25
CA ILE A 191 -38.34 25.20 22.77
C ILE A 191 -37.38 24.92 23.93
N LEU A 192 -36.42 24.01 23.68
CA LEU A 192 -35.26 23.79 24.52
C LEU A 192 -34.02 24.27 23.75
N GLU A 193 -33.24 25.16 24.36
CA GLU A 193 -31.96 25.64 23.84
C GLU A 193 -30.86 25.25 24.83
N LEU A 194 -29.79 24.63 24.34
CA LEU A 194 -28.59 24.33 25.10
C LEU A 194 -27.48 25.27 24.64
N GLY A 195 -27.02 26.16 25.54
CA GLY A 195 -26.08 27.24 25.26
C GLY A 195 -26.77 28.60 25.10
N LEU A 196 -26.30 29.62 25.83
CA LEU A 196 -26.83 30.97 25.77
C LEU A 196 -26.03 31.85 24.79
N GLY A 197 -26.70 32.48 23.81
CA GLY A 197 -25.97 33.30 22.83
C GLY A 197 -26.81 33.97 21.75
N GLN A 198 -26.28 34.00 20.52
CA GLN A 198 -26.91 34.68 19.38
C GLN A 198 -28.21 33.99 18.93
N THR A 199 -28.26 32.67 19.05
CA THR A 199 -29.47 31.85 18.87
C THR A 199 -30.56 32.27 19.87
N THR A 200 -30.20 32.51 21.14
CA THR A 200 -31.12 33.00 22.16
C THR A 200 -31.71 34.37 21.81
N ARG A 201 -30.96 35.27 21.15
CA ARG A 201 -31.51 36.56 20.70
C ARG A 201 -32.61 36.40 19.67
N MET A 202 -32.51 35.38 18.81
CA MET A 202 -33.55 35.08 17.82
C MET A 202 -34.75 34.39 18.47
N ILE A 203 -34.50 33.31 19.21
CA ILE A 203 -35.57 32.53 19.85
C ILE A 203 -36.30 33.38 20.91
N GLY A 204 -35.60 34.22 21.66
CA GLY A 204 -36.20 35.12 22.64
C GLY A 204 -37.15 36.15 22.04
N GLN A 205 -36.85 36.69 20.85
CA GLN A 205 -37.78 37.56 20.12
C GLN A 205 -39.02 36.80 19.65
N TYR A 206 -38.81 35.61 19.07
CA TYR A 206 -39.89 34.72 18.67
C TYR A 206 -40.81 34.39 19.85
N ALA A 207 -40.24 33.98 20.99
CA ALA A 207 -40.99 33.61 22.19
C ALA A 207 -41.71 34.80 22.84
N THR A 208 -41.19 36.01 22.68
CA THR A 208 -41.86 37.25 23.14
C THR A 208 -43.05 37.60 22.24
N PHE A 209 -42.93 37.37 20.93
CA PHE A 209 -43.98 37.68 19.96
C PHE A 209 -45.14 36.68 20.01
N TYR A 210 -44.84 35.39 20.14
CA TYR A 210 -45.86 34.32 20.16
C TYR A 210 -46.19 33.91 21.59
N GLU A 211 -47.35 34.35 22.09
CA GLU A 211 -47.79 34.11 23.47
C GLU A 211 -48.01 32.64 23.84
N GLU A 212 -48.08 31.72 22.89
CA GLU A 212 -48.17 30.28 23.20
C GLU A 212 -46.79 29.64 23.40
N CYS A 213 -45.71 30.37 23.11
CA CYS A 213 -44.36 29.86 23.21
C CYS A 213 -43.85 29.82 24.67
N SER A 214 -43.12 28.76 24.99
CA SER A 214 -42.28 28.60 26.16
C SER A 214 -40.87 28.22 25.71
N HIS A 215 -39.88 28.95 26.18
CA HIS A 215 -38.49 28.78 25.79
C HIS A 215 -37.62 28.58 27.03
N HIS A 216 -36.86 27.49 27.07
CA HIS A 216 -35.90 27.21 28.13
C HIS A 216 -34.50 27.24 27.55
N VAL A 217 -33.61 28.05 28.12
CA VAL A 217 -32.20 28.17 27.72
C VAL A 217 -31.32 27.66 28.83
N VAL A 218 -30.51 26.65 28.56
CA VAL A 218 -29.59 26.07 29.54
C VAL A 218 -28.22 26.70 29.40
N GLU A 219 -27.70 27.25 30.50
CA GLU A 219 -26.38 27.88 30.55
C GLU A 219 -25.73 27.63 31.91
N HIS A 220 -24.42 27.41 31.93
CA HIS A 220 -23.67 27.12 33.14
C HIS A 220 -23.00 28.35 33.75
N ASP A 221 -22.53 29.28 32.93
CA ASP A 221 -21.75 30.44 33.40
C ASP A 221 -22.67 31.58 33.83
N GLU A 222 -22.83 31.75 35.14
CA GLU A 222 -23.63 32.82 35.74
C GLU A 222 -23.17 34.22 35.29
N LYS A 223 -21.86 34.45 35.13
CA LYS A 223 -21.34 35.74 34.65
C LYS A 223 -21.72 35.99 33.20
N TRP A 224 -21.76 34.93 32.39
CA TRP A 224 -22.22 35.03 31.01
C TRP A 224 -23.73 35.32 30.94
N ILE A 225 -24.52 34.68 31.80
CA ILE A 225 -25.95 34.97 31.94
C ILE A 225 -26.18 36.44 32.29
N ASP A 226 -25.47 36.96 33.29
CA ASP A 226 -25.57 38.37 33.70
C ASP A 226 -25.14 39.32 32.59
N PHE A 227 -24.04 39.01 31.91
CA PHE A 227 -23.55 39.78 30.76
C PHE A 227 -24.61 39.85 29.66
N PHE A 228 -25.22 38.71 29.31
CA PHE A 228 -26.23 38.62 28.27
C PHE A 228 -27.49 39.42 28.63
N LYS A 229 -28.02 39.22 29.84
CA LYS A 229 -29.25 39.89 30.32
C LYS A 229 -29.10 41.41 30.45
N ARG A 230 -27.88 41.91 30.65
CA ARG A 230 -27.61 43.35 30.64
C ARG A 230 -27.79 43.98 29.26
N ASP A 231 -27.43 43.25 28.20
CA ASP A 231 -27.45 43.77 26.82
C ASP A 231 -28.74 43.41 26.07
N PHE A 232 -29.43 42.35 26.49
CA PHE A 232 -30.59 41.85 25.78
C PHE A 232 -31.74 41.52 26.73
N PHE A 233 -32.91 42.11 26.44
CA PHE A 233 -34.13 41.83 27.17
C PHE A 233 -34.73 40.48 26.75
N LEU A 234 -34.92 39.59 27.73
CA LEU A 234 -35.67 38.35 27.56
C LEU A 234 -37.08 38.54 28.10
N GLY A 235 -38.09 38.33 27.25
CA GLY A 235 -39.49 38.35 27.68
C GLY A 235 -39.81 37.21 28.66
N GLY A 236 -40.91 37.34 29.39
CA GLY A 236 -41.33 36.37 30.43
C GLY A 236 -41.64 34.95 29.94
N ARG A 237 -41.50 34.69 28.64
CA ARG A 237 -41.64 33.37 28.00
C ARG A 237 -40.31 32.64 27.81
N THR A 238 -39.18 33.32 28.07
CA THR A 238 -37.85 32.71 28.06
C THR A 238 -37.34 32.57 29.50
N GLU A 239 -37.12 31.33 29.91
CA GLU A 239 -36.48 30.98 31.17
C GLU A 239 -35.01 30.60 30.91
N VAL A 240 -34.08 31.28 31.59
CA VAL A 240 -32.67 30.88 31.61
C VAL A 240 -32.45 29.98 32.80
N VAL A 241 -32.19 28.70 32.53
CA VAL A 241 -31.97 27.64 33.51
C VAL A 241 -30.47 27.50 33.75
N ASN A 242 -30.00 27.92 34.93
CA ASN A 242 -28.58 27.84 35.26
C ASN A 242 -28.22 26.45 35.82
N LEU A 243 -27.49 25.66 35.03
CA LEU A 243 -27.03 24.31 35.43
C LEU A 243 -25.51 24.24 35.37
N ALA A 244 -24.86 23.91 36.48
CA ALA A 244 -23.41 23.72 36.53
C ALA A 244 -22.96 22.58 35.58
N LEU A 245 -21.71 22.64 35.10
CA LEU A 245 -21.15 21.55 34.30
C LEU A 245 -20.53 20.48 35.19
N LYS A 246 -20.65 19.22 34.78
CA LYS A 246 -19.94 18.08 35.36
C LYS A 246 -19.43 17.14 34.26
N ASN A 247 -18.40 16.37 34.58
CA ASN A 247 -18.04 15.23 33.75
C ASN A 247 -19.09 14.14 33.95
N LYS A 248 -19.54 13.57 32.83
CA LYS A 248 -20.49 12.48 32.73
C LYS A 248 -19.82 11.30 32.05
N THR A 249 -20.27 10.10 32.42
CA THR A 249 -19.92 8.87 31.72
C THR A 249 -21.00 8.54 30.70
N TYR A 250 -20.60 8.37 29.43
CA TYR A 250 -21.46 7.90 28.36
C TYR A 250 -20.71 6.86 27.53
N CYS A 251 -21.28 5.65 27.47
CA CYS A 251 -20.65 4.47 26.87
C CYS A 251 -19.21 4.29 27.41
N GLU A 252 -18.20 4.39 26.54
CA GLU A 252 -16.79 4.25 26.86
C GLU A 252 -16.09 5.55 27.32
N ASP A 253 -16.76 6.69 27.25
CA ASP A 253 -16.18 8.01 27.57
C ASP A 253 -16.63 8.49 28.95
N ASP A 254 -15.69 8.68 29.86
CA ASP A 254 -15.91 9.08 31.26
C ASP A 254 -15.69 10.58 31.53
N MET A 255 -15.32 11.35 30.49
CA MET A 255 -14.94 12.76 30.59
C MET A 255 -15.81 13.65 29.71
N VAL A 256 -17.01 13.20 29.36
CA VAL A 256 -17.94 14.01 28.55
C VAL A 256 -18.53 15.11 29.42
N LEU A 257 -18.32 16.36 29.04
CA LEU A 257 -18.89 17.49 29.76
C LEU A 257 -20.40 17.56 29.50
N GLY A 258 -21.19 17.67 30.56
CA GLY A 258 -22.65 17.77 30.50
C GLY A 258 -23.19 18.67 31.62
N TYR A 259 -24.47 19.02 31.52
CA TYR A 259 -25.15 19.81 32.54
C TYR A 259 -25.56 18.92 33.73
N ASP A 260 -25.25 19.36 34.94
CA ASP A 260 -25.67 18.70 36.16
C ASP A 260 -27.19 18.80 36.35
N ASN A 261 -27.81 17.73 36.86
CA ASN A 261 -29.26 17.58 37.04
C ASN A 261 -30.12 17.88 35.79
N PHE A 262 -29.56 17.72 34.59
CA PHE A 262 -30.24 18.02 33.34
C PHE A 262 -31.53 17.21 33.16
N LYS A 263 -31.44 15.89 33.32
CA LYS A 263 -32.58 14.98 33.18
C LYS A 263 -33.71 15.33 34.15
N GLU A 264 -33.37 15.55 35.42
CA GLU A 264 -34.32 15.86 36.48
C GLU A 264 -35.04 17.18 36.22
N THR A 265 -34.32 18.18 35.70
CA THR A 265 -34.86 19.52 35.40
C THR A 265 -35.89 19.50 34.27
N PHE A 266 -35.68 18.66 33.26
CA PHE A 266 -36.52 18.60 32.06
C PHE A 266 -37.40 17.34 31.99
N LEU A 267 -37.46 16.54 33.06
CA LEU A 267 -38.29 15.35 33.13
C LEU A 267 -39.76 15.72 32.86
N ASN A 268 -40.43 14.93 32.01
CA ASN A 268 -41.82 15.13 31.58
C ASN A 268 -42.10 16.38 30.73
N LYS A 269 -41.09 17.20 30.40
CA LYS A 269 -41.25 18.28 29.41
C LYS A 269 -41.11 17.71 28.00
N LYS A 270 -41.90 18.25 27.07
CA LYS A 270 -41.85 17.90 25.65
C LYS A 270 -41.57 19.12 24.80
N PHE A 271 -40.81 18.95 23.74
CA PHE A 271 -40.31 20.03 22.90
C PHE A 271 -40.62 19.79 21.43
N ASP A 272 -40.98 20.87 20.73
CA ASP A 272 -41.12 20.91 19.26
C ASP A 272 -39.78 21.26 18.61
N LEU A 273 -38.95 22.06 19.30
CA LEU A 273 -37.61 22.44 18.85
C LEU A 273 -36.61 22.22 19.98
N ILE A 274 -35.55 21.48 19.69
CA ILE A 274 -34.37 21.34 20.52
C ILE A 274 -33.16 21.89 19.75
N SER A 275 -32.57 22.99 20.23
CA SER A 275 -31.41 23.68 19.66
C SER A 275 -30.18 23.39 20.52
N ILE A 276 -29.14 22.77 19.96
CA ILE A 276 -27.99 22.25 20.71
C ILE A 276 -26.70 22.93 20.22
N ASP A 277 -26.22 23.89 21.01
CA ASP A 277 -24.91 24.55 20.84
C ASP A 277 -24.04 24.50 22.12
N GLY A 278 -24.51 23.81 23.16
CA GLY A 278 -23.84 23.66 24.44
C GLY A 278 -24.03 22.27 25.04
N PRO A 279 -23.23 21.89 26.06
CA PRO A 279 -22.10 22.63 26.60
C PRO A 279 -20.84 22.49 25.72
N PHE A 280 -19.67 22.87 26.23
CA PHE A 280 -18.41 22.79 25.48
C PHE A 280 -18.08 21.36 25.01
N GLY A 281 -17.60 21.22 23.78
CA GLY A 281 -17.21 19.93 23.19
C GLY A 281 -15.74 19.51 23.37
N PHE A 282 -14.89 20.33 24.02
CA PHE A 282 -13.42 20.17 23.94
C PHE A 282 -12.80 19.10 24.85
N ASN A 283 -13.45 18.74 25.95
CA ASN A 283 -12.86 17.82 26.94
C ASN A 283 -13.10 16.34 26.64
N ALA A 284 -14.04 16.05 25.74
CA ALA A 284 -14.47 14.69 25.48
C ALA A 284 -13.58 13.98 24.44
N LYS A 285 -13.47 12.66 24.57
CA LYS A 285 -12.65 11.83 23.67
C LYS A 285 -13.47 11.33 22.48
N VAL A 286 -14.75 11.01 22.71
CA VAL A 286 -15.60 10.32 21.75
C VAL A 286 -16.92 11.03 21.48
N TYR A 287 -17.60 11.56 22.51
CA TYR A 287 -18.93 12.16 22.38
C TYR A 287 -18.97 13.56 22.96
N SER A 288 -19.77 14.47 22.40
CA SER A 288 -19.97 15.81 22.95
C SER A 288 -21.46 16.18 22.93
N ARG A 289 -21.90 17.10 23.80
CA ARG A 289 -23.30 17.58 23.83
C ARG A 289 -24.32 16.45 24.00
N ILE A 290 -24.01 15.50 24.88
CA ILE A 290 -24.77 14.26 25.08
C ILE A 290 -26.06 14.42 25.87
N ASP A 291 -26.27 15.56 26.53
CA ASP A 291 -27.32 15.73 27.56
C ASP A 291 -28.72 15.36 27.06
N ILE A 292 -29.03 15.65 25.80
CA ILE A 292 -30.34 15.32 25.22
C ILE A 292 -30.62 13.80 25.16
N LEU A 293 -29.57 12.97 25.10
CA LEU A 293 -29.70 11.50 25.05
C LEU A 293 -30.32 10.93 26.33
N GLU A 294 -30.24 11.64 27.46
CA GLU A 294 -30.84 11.26 28.74
C GLU A 294 -32.38 11.44 28.75
N LEU A 295 -32.89 12.29 27.87
CA LEU A 295 -34.32 12.64 27.75
C LEU A 295 -35.00 11.96 26.56
N LEU A 296 -34.23 11.57 25.54
CA LEU A 296 -34.79 10.96 24.33
C LEU A 296 -35.26 9.51 24.57
N PRO A 297 -36.43 9.14 24.00
CA PRO A 297 -37.28 9.96 23.11
C PRO A 297 -38.40 10.73 23.81
N ASP A 298 -38.62 10.52 25.11
CA ASP A 298 -39.82 10.97 25.83
C ASP A 298 -40.05 12.49 25.80
N CYS A 299 -38.98 13.26 25.63
CA CYS A 299 -39.03 14.72 25.50
C CYS A 299 -39.48 15.23 24.12
N LEU A 300 -39.76 14.37 23.15
CA LEU A 300 -40.19 14.80 21.82
C LEU A 300 -41.71 14.98 21.73
N GLN A 301 -42.11 16.05 21.05
CA GLN A 301 -43.44 16.17 20.46
C GLN A 301 -43.53 15.34 19.17
N PRO A 302 -44.73 14.98 18.68
CA PRO A 302 -44.87 14.22 17.43
C PRO A 302 -44.27 14.95 16.21
N SER A 303 -44.45 16.27 16.14
CA SER A 303 -43.79 17.15 15.17
C SER A 303 -42.58 17.79 15.85
N PHE A 304 -41.37 17.43 15.47
CA PHE A 304 -40.16 17.89 16.16
C PHE A 304 -39.01 18.25 15.21
N VAL A 305 -38.11 19.09 15.71
CA VAL A 305 -36.81 19.42 15.12
C VAL A 305 -35.74 19.38 16.20
N ILE A 306 -34.67 18.63 15.95
CA ILE A 306 -33.43 18.68 16.72
C ILE A 306 -32.35 19.30 15.83
N LEU A 307 -31.87 20.48 16.20
CA LEU A 307 -30.83 21.23 15.50
C LEU A 307 -29.54 21.20 16.33
N ILE A 308 -28.41 20.84 15.70
CA ILE A 308 -27.13 20.66 16.38
C ILE A 308 -26.05 21.43 15.62
N ASP A 309 -25.34 22.32 16.33
CA ASP A 309 -24.22 23.07 15.75
C ASP A 309 -22.91 22.26 15.81
N ASP A 310 -21.86 22.76 15.14
CA ASP A 310 -20.51 22.16 15.13
C ASP A 310 -20.47 20.66 14.70
N TYR A 311 -21.40 20.24 13.83
CA TYR A 311 -21.51 18.87 13.30
C TYR A 311 -20.29 18.43 12.47
N ASP A 312 -19.39 19.34 12.09
CA ASP A 312 -18.10 18.99 11.48
C ASP A 312 -17.16 18.28 12.48
N ARG A 313 -17.43 18.36 13.78
CA ARG A 313 -16.64 17.72 14.83
C ARG A 313 -17.07 16.29 15.08
N LYS A 314 -16.09 15.43 15.38
CA LYS A 314 -16.31 13.99 15.56
C LYS A 314 -17.20 13.66 16.76
N GLY A 315 -17.09 14.41 17.85
CA GLY A 315 -17.91 14.22 19.05
C GLY A 315 -19.40 14.41 18.77
N GLU A 316 -19.72 15.50 18.09
CA GLU A 316 -21.07 15.90 17.71
C GLU A 316 -21.66 14.90 16.69
N GLN A 317 -20.86 14.43 15.72
CA GLN A 317 -21.25 13.36 14.80
C GLN A 317 -21.62 12.06 15.51
N ASN A 318 -20.81 11.66 16.50
CA ASN A 318 -21.05 10.45 17.26
C ASN A 318 -22.32 10.60 18.12
N THR A 319 -22.55 11.76 18.73
CA THR A 319 -23.81 12.06 19.46
C THR A 319 -25.02 12.03 18.53
N VAL A 320 -24.92 12.62 17.33
CA VAL A 320 -25.97 12.54 16.30
C VAL A 320 -26.28 11.09 15.92
N ALA A 321 -25.26 10.24 15.79
CA ALA A 321 -25.47 8.82 15.53
C ALA A 321 -26.24 8.13 16.68
N GLN A 322 -25.95 8.50 17.94
CA GLN A 322 -26.67 8.01 19.12
C GLN A 322 -28.12 8.50 19.17
N ILE A 323 -28.39 9.74 18.77
CA ILE A 323 -29.76 10.26 18.63
C ILE A 323 -30.53 9.44 17.59
N LYS A 324 -29.97 9.26 16.40
CA LYS A 324 -30.57 8.46 15.31
C LYS A 324 -30.83 7.01 15.74
N GLN A 325 -29.88 6.41 16.45
CA GLN A 325 -30.02 5.06 16.99
C GLN A 325 -31.19 4.99 17.98
N LYS A 326 -31.28 5.91 18.95
CA LYS A 326 -32.43 5.96 19.88
C LYS A 326 -33.76 6.12 19.15
N LEU A 327 -33.85 6.96 18.12
CA LEU A 327 -35.09 7.10 17.36
C LEU A 327 -35.48 5.80 16.64
N ASN A 328 -34.50 5.11 16.05
CA ASN A 328 -34.72 3.79 15.42
C ASN A 328 -35.16 2.72 16.43
N ASP A 329 -34.51 2.66 17.61
CA ASP A 329 -34.83 1.69 18.66
C ASP A 329 -36.27 1.82 19.16
N TYR A 330 -36.82 3.04 19.13
CA TYR A 330 -38.20 3.34 19.48
C TYR A 330 -39.15 3.41 18.27
N ALA A 331 -38.67 3.04 17.08
CA ALA A 331 -39.42 3.06 15.83
C ALA A 331 -40.06 4.43 15.52
N ILE A 332 -39.37 5.52 15.84
CA ILE A 332 -39.79 6.89 15.53
C ILE A 332 -39.21 7.26 14.16
N PRO A 333 -40.04 7.45 13.11
CA PRO A 333 -39.56 7.89 11.80
C PRO A 333 -38.95 9.29 11.88
N PHE A 334 -37.83 9.49 11.19
CA PHE A 334 -37.15 10.78 11.12
C PHE A 334 -36.43 10.97 9.79
N PHE A 335 -36.17 12.24 9.45
CA PHE A 335 -35.29 12.65 8.36
C PHE A 335 -34.07 13.37 8.92
N PHE A 336 -32.99 13.38 8.14
CA PHE A 336 -31.73 14.02 8.50
C PHE A 336 -31.24 14.91 7.36
N GLY A 337 -30.80 16.12 7.72
CA GLY A 337 -30.20 17.07 6.79
C GLY A 337 -28.91 17.64 7.37
N GLU A 338 -27.93 17.89 6.50
CA GLU A 338 -26.69 18.56 6.84
C GLU A 338 -26.59 19.88 6.06
N TYR A 339 -26.20 20.93 6.77
CA TYR A 339 -26.01 22.26 6.24
C TYR A 339 -24.55 22.64 6.38
N ALA A 340 -23.82 22.54 5.27
CA ALA A 340 -22.40 22.84 5.22
C ALA A 340 -22.17 24.34 4.98
N GLY A 341 -21.41 24.96 5.87
CA GLY A 341 -20.88 26.32 5.72
C GLY A 341 -19.40 26.34 6.11
N LYS A 342 -18.95 27.40 6.76
CA LYS A 342 -17.60 27.40 7.37
C LYS A 342 -17.46 26.33 8.45
N LYS A 343 -18.56 26.11 9.18
CA LYS A 343 -18.82 24.99 10.06
C LYS A 343 -20.03 24.23 9.52
N ASN A 344 -20.19 22.98 9.92
CA ASN A 344 -21.37 22.22 9.53
C ASN A 344 -22.36 22.20 10.69
N SER A 345 -23.64 22.30 10.37
CA SER A 345 -24.73 22.11 11.33
C SER A 345 -25.65 21.03 10.77
N CYS A 346 -26.41 20.36 11.62
CA CYS A 346 -27.33 19.32 11.16
C CYS A 346 -28.69 19.40 11.82
N VAL A 347 -29.68 18.84 11.14
CA VAL A 347 -31.06 18.70 11.62
C VAL A 347 -31.49 17.25 11.59
N ILE A 348 -32.24 16.85 12.63
CA ILE A 348 -33.02 15.63 12.68
C ILE A 348 -34.48 16.04 12.91
N VAL A 349 -35.38 15.61 12.05
CA VAL A 349 -36.76 16.13 12.03
C VAL A 349 -37.78 15.00 11.88
N SER A 350 -39.00 15.23 12.36
CA SER A 350 -40.15 14.36 12.10
C SER A 350 -40.54 14.38 10.60
N GLU A 351 -41.32 13.39 10.15
CA GLU A 351 -41.67 13.23 8.74
C GLU A 351 -42.41 14.43 8.14
N ASP A 352 -43.30 15.06 8.91
CA ASP A 352 -44.05 16.25 8.50
C ASP A 352 -43.16 17.49 8.31
N ARG A 353 -41.89 17.41 8.73
CA ARG A 353 -40.89 18.47 8.67
C ARG A 353 -39.71 18.13 7.77
N ALA A 354 -39.77 17.04 7.00
CA ALA A 354 -38.69 16.57 6.13
C ALA A 354 -38.15 17.62 5.14
N PHE A 355 -38.98 18.60 4.73
CA PHE A 355 -38.55 19.68 3.86
C PHE A 355 -37.40 20.52 4.45
N LEU A 356 -37.30 20.58 5.79
CA LEU A 356 -36.22 21.26 6.52
C LEU A 356 -34.84 20.61 6.30
N CYS A 357 -34.77 19.43 5.69
CA CYS A 357 -33.51 18.75 5.39
C CYS A 357 -32.91 19.15 4.04
N SER A 358 -33.64 19.94 3.22
CA SER A 358 -33.25 20.28 1.84
C SER A 358 -33.50 21.73 1.44
N MET A 359 -33.69 22.63 2.42
CA MET A 359 -33.93 24.07 2.18
C MET A 359 -32.71 24.87 1.76
#